data_AF-A0A2D6A979-F1
#
_entry.id   AF-A0A2D6A979-F1
#
_cell.length_a   1.000
_cell.length_b   1.000
_cell.length_c   1.000
_cell.angle_alpha   90.00
_cell.angle_beta   90.00
_cell.angle_gamma   90.00
#
_symmetry.space_group_name_H-M   'P 1'
#
loop_
_entity.id
_entity.type
_entity.pdbx_description
1 polymer ?
#
loop_
_entity_poly.entity_id
_entity_poly.type
_entity_poly.pdbx_seq_one_letter_code
_entity_poly.pdbx_strand_id
1 'polypeptide(L)' 'MVSSSRAAEGKCETSCVDWYGNTRPIFLRDRVFALMGSEIVEVSLASGRVNEQHRILLEK' A
#
# COMPACT_ATOMS: atom_id res chain seq x y z
N MET A 1 -16.70 12.17 7.66
CA MET A 1 -16.24 13.36 6.93
C MET A 1 -15.05 13.93 7.66
N VAL A 2 -13.88 14.02 7.02
CA VAL A 2 -12.79 14.89 7.49
C VAL A 2 -12.44 15.82 6.34
N SER A 3 -12.62 17.11 6.59
CA SER A 3 -12.35 18.23 5.70
C SER A 3 -10.94 18.74 5.98
N SER A 4 -10.11 18.87 4.95
CA SER A 4 -8.75 19.41 5.05
C SER A 4 -8.81 20.94 5.15
N SER A 5 -8.40 21.50 6.29
CA SER A 5 -8.29 22.94 6.49
C SER A 5 -7.02 23.49 5.82
N ARG A 6 -7.21 24.48 4.94
CA ARG A 6 -6.14 25.30 4.33
C ARG A 6 -5.37 26.07 5.40
N ALA A 7 -4.24 25.57 5.88
CA ALA A 7 -3.15 26.35 6.50
C ALA A 7 -1.92 25.47 6.84
N ALA A 8 -1.45 24.65 5.91
CA ALA A 8 -0.15 24.00 6.04
C ALA A 8 0.54 24.02 4.67
N GLU A 9 1.17 25.16 4.36
CA GLU A 9 2.13 25.29 3.27
C GLU A 9 3.42 24.58 3.68
N GLY A 10 3.36 23.25 3.70
CA GLY A 10 4.49 22.37 3.99
C GLY A 10 4.36 21.16 3.07
N LYS A 11 5.29 21.05 2.12
CA LYS A 11 5.47 19.98 1.13
C LYS A 11 4.64 18.71 1.42
N CYS A 12 3.46 18.63 0.80
CA CYS A 12 2.72 17.39 0.65
C CYS A 12 3.41 16.59 -0.48
N GLU A 13 4.51 15.91 -0.16
CA GLU A 13 5.24 15.03 -1.08
C GLU A 13 4.67 13.60 -1.12
N THR A 14 3.61 13.31 -0.38
CA THR A 14 2.87 12.06 -0.50
C THR A 14 1.42 12.37 -0.17
N SER A 15 0.57 12.19 -1.17
CA SER A 15 -0.88 12.20 -1.03
C SER A 15 -1.27 11.44 0.22
N CYS A 16 -2.09 12.02 1.10
CA CYS A 16 -2.72 11.35 2.24
C CYS A 16 -3.68 10.21 1.84
N VAL A 17 -3.48 9.62 0.65
CA VAL A 17 -4.16 8.45 0.08
C VAL A 17 -3.24 7.20 0.13
N ASP A 18 -1.94 7.36 0.39
CA ASP A 18 -0.95 6.27 0.21
C ASP A 18 -0.57 5.51 1.48
N TRP A 19 -1.51 5.33 2.42
CA TRP A 19 -1.35 4.30 3.45
C TRP A 19 -2.24 3.08 3.20
N TYR A 20 -3.46 3.27 2.69
CA TYR A 20 -4.42 2.17 2.42
C TYR A 20 -5.46 2.48 1.34
N GLY A 21 -5.38 3.63 0.66
CA GLY A 21 -6.51 4.16 -0.13
C GLY A 21 -6.73 3.52 -1.51
N ASN A 22 -5.69 2.88 -2.08
CA ASN A 22 -5.77 2.23 -3.40
C ASN A 22 -5.19 0.81 -3.42
N THR A 23 -4.55 0.39 -2.33
CA THR A 23 -4.04 -0.98 -2.24
C THR A 23 -5.24 -1.90 -2.15
N ARG A 24 -5.45 -2.73 -3.18
CA ARG A 24 -6.47 -3.78 -3.18
C ARG A 24 -5.83 -5.09 -2.73
N PRO A 25 -5.85 -5.43 -1.42
CA PRO A 25 -5.24 -6.65 -0.94
C PRO A 25 -6.05 -7.87 -1.39
N ILE A 26 -5.34 -8.88 -1.89
CA ILE A 26 -5.88 -10.20 -2.19
C ILE A 26 -5.29 -11.18 -1.17
N PHE A 27 -6.16 -11.78 -0.36
CA PHE A 27 -5.77 -12.74 0.66
C PHE A 27 -5.83 -14.16 0.08
N LEU A 28 -4.71 -14.87 0.14
CA LEU A 28 -4.60 -16.27 -0.31
C LEU A 28 -3.86 -17.09 0.75
N ARG A 29 -4.61 -17.76 1.63
CA ARG A 29 -4.08 -18.53 2.77
C ARG A 29 -3.16 -17.67 3.65
N ASP A 30 -1.88 -18.00 3.70
CA ASP A 30 -0.81 -17.37 4.47
C ASP A 30 -0.10 -16.25 3.70
N ARG A 31 -0.61 -15.89 2.51
CA ARG A 31 -0.05 -14.86 1.63
C ARG A 31 -1.04 -13.72 1.40
N VAL A 32 -0.50 -12.52 1.24
CA VAL A 32 -1.23 -11.30 0.90
C VAL A 32 -0.57 -10.67 -0.31
N PHE A 33 -1.34 -10.40 -1.36
CA PHE A 33 -0.87 -9.65 -2.52
C PHE A 33 -1.47 -8.25 -2.50
N ALA A 34 -0.62 -7.24 -2.66
CA ALA A 34 -0.99 -5.84 -2.65
C ALA A 34 -0.65 -5.21 -4.00
N LEU A 35 -1.68 -4.76 -4.73
CA LEU A 35 -1.48 -3.93 -5.92
C LEU A 35 -1.29 -2.48 -5.48
N MET A 36 -0.10 -1.93 -5.68
CA MET A 36 0.26 -0.56 -5.35
C MET A 36 0.67 0.18 -6.62
N GLY A 37 -0.29 0.83 -7.28
CA GLY A 37 -0.04 1.49 -8.57
C GLY A 37 0.33 0.48 -9.66
N SER A 38 1.59 0.50 -10.09
CA SER A 38 2.15 -0.45 -11.08
C SER A 38 3.00 -1.54 -10.44
N GLU A 39 2.95 -1.68 -9.12
CA GLU A 39 3.71 -2.71 -8.41
C GLU A 39 2.77 -3.77 -7.84
N ILE A 40 3.18 -5.03 -7.92
CA ILE A 40 2.60 -6.12 -7.14
C ILE A 40 3.58 -6.45 -6.03
N VAL A 41 3.12 -6.35 -4.79
CA VAL A 41 3.87 -6.75 -3.61
C VAL A 41 3.24 -8.00 -3.03
N GLU A 42 4.04 -9.04 -2.85
CA GLU A 42 3.68 -10.24 -2.11
C GLU A 42 4.21 -10.16 -0.70
N VAL A 43 3.36 -10.54 0.25
CA VAL A 43 3.65 -10.55 1.66
C VAL A 43 3.27 -11.92 2.25
N SER A 44 4.10 -12.45 3.14
CA SER A 44 3.76 -13.62 3.97
C SER A 44 3.36 -13.20 5.37
N LEU A 45 2.34 -13.88 5.91
CA LEU A 45 1.89 -13.73 7.29
C LEU A 45 2.39 -14.93 8.10
N ALA A 46 3.47 -14.73 8.85
CA ALA A 46 4.08 -15.78 9.68
C ALA A 46 4.20 -15.29 11.12
N SER A 47 3.59 -16.02 12.06
CA SER A 47 3.67 -15.74 13.51
C SER A 47 3.25 -14.31 13.88
N GLY A 48 2.22 -13.78 13.22
CA GLY A 48 1.75 -12.40 13.42
C GLY A 48 2.71 -11.32 12.89
N ARG A 49 3.74 -11.72 12.15
CA ARG A 49 4.65 -10.82 11.43
C ARG A 49 4.32 -10.81 9.94
N VAL A 50 4.63 -9.68 9.34
CA VAL A 50 4.43 -9.36 7.93
C VAL A 50 5.81 -9.32 7.30
N ASN A 51 6.10 -10.22 6.36
CA ASN A 51 7.36 -10.19 5.62
C ASN A 51 7.07 -9.99 4.14
N GLU A 52 7.67 -8.97 3.53
CA GLU A 52 7.67 -8.81 2.08
C GLU A 52 8.51 -9.95 1.46
N GLN A 53 7.90 -10.69 0.53
CA GLN A 53 8.55 -11.80 -0.17
C GLN A 53 9.05 -11.35 -1.54
N HIS A 54 8.17 -10.69 -2.30
CA HIS A 54 8.43 -10.27 -3.66
C HIS A 54 7.82 -8.92 -3.96
N ARG A 55 8.51 -8.15 -4.80
CA ARG A 55 8.01 -6.92 -5.39
C ARG A 55 8.33 -6.94 -6.87
N ILE A 56 7.30 -6.76 -7.69
CA ILE A 56 7.42 -6.76 -9.14
C ILE A 56 6.81 -5.48 -9.67
N LEU A 57 7.57 -4.78 -10.51
CA LEU A 57 7.07 -3.69 -11.33
C LEU A 57 6.38 -4.28 -12.57
N LEU A 58 5.12 -3.92 -12.76
CA LEU A 58 4.38 -4.20 -13.97
C LEU A 58 4.85 -3.22 -15.05
N GLU A 59 5.95 -3.59 -15.71
CA GLU A 59 6.32 -2.99 -16.99
C GLU A 59 5.31 -3.42 -18.05
N LYS A 60 5.00 -2.51 -18.97
CA LYS A 60 3.94 -2.68 -19.98
C LYS A 60 4.37 -3.60 -21.11
#